data_AF-A0AB74KPW2-F1
#
_entry.id   AF-A0AB74KPW2-F1
#
_cell.length_a   1.000
_cell.length_b   1.000
_cell.length_c   1.000
_cell.angle_alpha   90.00
_cell.angle_beta   90.00
_cell.angle_gamma   90.00
#
_symmetry.space_group_name_H-M   'P 1'
#
loop_
_entity.id
_entity.type
_entity.pdbx_description
1 polymer ?
#
loop_
_entity_poly.entity_id
_entity_poly.type
_entity_poly.pdbx_seq_one_letter_code
_entity_poly.pdbx_strand_id
1 'polypeptide(L)'
;MCFTMVSLVAACGEKPKLYNFTQNKLPDLTIGAHRFYLNSCHSLTGVFNHDGTIKTKVILIFPTRPLSVCTDKQSQLNFDGTYLTVKICRTAFGAGGCGVEKYRTKDFENWQEYIGITWHENEQYEAWRQLGSNSSKADGITKVVPVL
;
A
#
# COMPACT_ATOMS: atom_id res chain seq x y z
N MET A 1 41.12 5.52 -37.43
CA MET A 1 40.42 5.53 -36.12
C MET A 1 38.93 5.67 -36.39
N CYS A 2 38.19 4.57 -36.32
CA CYS A 2 36.75 4.56 -36.54
C CYS A 2 36.20 3.49 -35.62
N PHE A 3 35.52 3.88 -34.55
CA PHE A 3 34.63 2.98 -33.82
C PHE A 3 33.34 3.74 -33.55
N THR A 4 32.31 3.15 -34.13
CA THR A 4 30.94 3.61 -34.28
C THR A 4 30.23 3.77 -32.94
N MET A 5 29.51 4.89 -32.84
CA MET A 5 28.63 5.25 -31.74
C MET A 5 27.45 4.29 -31.71
N VAL A 6 27.34 3.46 -30.67
CA VAL A 6 26.19 2.57 -30.45
C VAL A 6 25.12 3.39 -29.73
N SER A 7 24.11 3.82 -30.49
CA SER A 7 22.88 4.41 -29.97
C SER A 7 22.10 3.35 -29.18
N LEU A 8 22.07 3.48 -27.85
CA LEU A 8 21.22 2.66 -27.00
C LEU A 8 19.76 3.07 -27.16
N VAL A 9 18.98 2.07 -27.54
CA VAL A 9 17.54 2.08 -27.81
C VAL A 9 16.78 2.65 -26.62
N ALA A 10 15.98 3.70 -26.86
CA ALA A 10 14.96 4.15 -25.93
C ALA A 10 13.94 3.02 -25.75
N ALA A 11 13.98 2.35 -24.60
CA ALA A 11 12.91 1.45 -24.20
C ALA A 11 11.67 2.30 -23.88
N CYS A 12 10.77 2.42 -24.86
CA CYS A 12 9.40 2.87 -24.64
C CYS A 12 8.78 1.95 -23.58
N GLY A 13 8.59 2.47 -22.37
CA GLY A 13 7.95 1.75 -21.28
C GLY A 13 6.56 1.29 -21.69
N GLU A 14 6.40 -0.02 -21.88
CA GLU A 14 5.08 -0.63 -21.91
C GLU A 14 4.39 -0.32 -20.59
N LYS A 15 3.30 0.43 -20.64
CA LYS A 15 2.41 0.59 -19.49
C LYS A 15 1.92 -0.81 -19.12
N PRO A 16 2.09 -1.27 -17.88
CA PRO A 16 1.64 -2.60 -17.49
C PRO A 16 0.15 -2.73 -17.78
N LYS A 17 -0.24 -3.79 -18.51
CA LYS A 17 -1.62 -4.10 -18.88
C LYS A 17 -2.43 -4.45 -17.62
N LEU A 18 -2.89 -3.42 -16.92
CA LEU A 18 -3.70 -3.49 -15.69
C LEU A 18 -5.05 -4.21 -15.92
N TYR A 19 -5.50 -4.29 -17.17
CA TYR A 19 -6.83 -4.76 -17.55
C TYR A 19 -7.07 -6.26 -17.38
N ASN A 20 -6.04 -7.10 -17.45
CA ASN A 20 -6.22 -8.57 -17.45
C ASN A 20 -6.15 -9.22 -16.06
N PHE A 21 -5.61 -8.55 -15.04
CA PHE A 21 -5.45 -9.15 -13.71
C PHE A 21 -6.76 -9.19 -12.89
N THR A 22 -7.67 -8.24 -13.12
CA THR A 22 -8.88 -8.07 -12.30
C THR A 22 -10.06 -8.96 -12.72
N GLN A 23 -10.01 -9.64 -13.88
CA GLN A 23 -11.17 -10.39 -14.37
C GLN A 23 -11.40 -11.74 -13.68
N ASN A 24 -10.37 -12.34 -13.07
CA ASN A 24 -10.46 -13.69 -12.47
C ASN A 24 -10.20 -13.71 -10.94
N LYS A 25 -9.92 -12.56 -10.32
CA LYS A 25 -9.69 -12.45 -8.87
C LYS A 25 -10.92 -11.81 -8.21
N LEU A 26 -11.40 -12.38 -7.11
CA LEU A 26 -12.34 -11.69 -6.24
C LEU A 26 -11.66 -10.46 -5.59
N PRO A 27 -12.36 -9.34 -5.41
CA PRO A 27 -11.79 -8.18 -4.72
C PRO A 27 -11.43 -8.53 -3.28
N ASP A 28 -10.28 -8.06 -2.81
CA ASP A 28 -9.83 -8.25 -1.43
C ASP A 28 -10.68 -7.40 -0.45
N LEU A 29 -11.24 -6.28 -0.93
CA LEU A 29 -12.23 -5.48 -0.21
C LEU A 29 -13.19 -4.79 -1.18
N THR A 30 -14.46 -4.67 -0.79
CA THR A 30 -15.46 -3.86 -1.50
C THR A 30 -16.03 -2.82 -0.55
N ILE A 31 -16.07 -1.55 -0.96
CA ILE A 31 -16.69 -0.45 -0.22
C ILE A 31 -17.66 0.25 -1.15
N GLY A 32 -18.97 0.07 -0.92
CA GLY A 32 -19.99 0.57 -1.84
C GLY A 32 -19.79 0.03 -3.26
N ALA A 33 -19.65 0.93 -4.24
CA ALA A 33 -19.40 0.59 -5.64
C ALA A 33 -17.90 0.42 -5.99
N HIS A 34 -17.00 0.58 -5.01
CA HIS A 34 -15.55 0.51 -5.21
C HIS A 34 -15.02 -0.86 -4.83
N ARG A 35 -14.16 -1.41 -5.68
CA ARG A 35 -13.49 -2.70 -5.47
C ARG A 35 -12.00 -2.49 -5.37
N PHE A 36 -11.38 -3.13 -4.38
CA PHE A 36 -9.97 -2.99 -4.10
C PHE A 36 -9.27 -4.33 -4.22
N TYR A 37 -8.10 -4.31 -4.85
CA TYR A 37 -7.30 -5.48 -5.16
C TYR A 37 -5.88 -5.27 -4.64
N LEU A 38 -5.53 -6.03 -3.61
CA LEU A 38 -4.19 -6.09 -3.06
C LEU A 38 -3.34 -7.01 -3.96
N ASN A 39 -2.39 -6.42 -4.66
CA ASN A 39 -1.48 -7.14 -5.55
C ASN A 39 -0.22 -7.48 -4.76
N SER A 40 -0.34 -8.43 -3.83
CA SER A 40 0.74 -8.82 -2.93
C SER A 40 1.27 -7.60 -2.14
N CYS A 41 2.56 -7.58 -1.78
CA CYS A 41 3.23 -6.44 -1.15
C CYS A 41 3.65 -5.35 -2.15
N HIS A 42 3.20 -5.41 -3.41
CA HIS A 42 3.65 -4.49 -4.45
C HIS A 42 2.77 -3.26 -4.61
N SER A 43 1.44 -3.46 -4.69
CA SER A 43 0.52 -2.36 -4.92
C SER A 43 -0.91 -2.65 -4.49
N LEU A 44 -1.69 -1.58 -4.36
CA LEU A 44 -3.12 -1.62 -4.21
C LEU A 44 -3.78 -1.00 -5.45
N THR A 45 -4.66 -1.75 -6.10
CA THR A 45 -5.45 -1.28 -7.24
C THR A 45 -6.88 -1.02 -6.79
N GLY A 46 -7.43 0.13 -7.16
CA GLY A 46 -8.84 0.47 -7.01
C GLY A 46 -9.56 0.42 -8.36
N VAL A 47 -10.77 -0.16 -8.35
CA VAL A 47 -11.75 -0.10 -9.45
C VAL A 47 -12.93 0.73 -8.96
N PHE A 48 -13.11 1.89 -9.57
CA PHE A 48 -14.14 2.87 -9.24
C PHE A 48 -15.22 2.86 -10.32
N ASN A 49 -16.48 2.71 -9.92
CA ASN A 49 -17.62 2.88 -10.81
C ASN A 49 -18.32 4.19 -10.45
N HIS A 50 -18.25 5.18 -11.35
CA HIS A 50 -19.00 6.42 -11.25
C HIS A 50 -19.95 6.51 -12.43
N ASP A 51 -21.26 6.43 -12.16
CA ASP A 51 -22.33 6.57 -13.14
C ASP A 51 -22.17 5.68 -14.38
N GLY A 52 -21.76 4.42 -14.17
CA GLY A 52 -21.57 3.44 -15.23
C GLY A 52 -20.19 3.51 -15.91
N THR A 53 -19.38 4.53 -15.61
CA THR A 53 -17.99 4.59 -16.09
C THR A 53 -17.06 3.91 -15.09
N ILE A 54 -16.47 2.81 -15.52
CA ILE A 54 -15.48 2.07 -14.73
C ILE A 54 -14.10 2.66 -14.97
N LYS A 55 -13.45 3.13 -13.90
CA LYS A 55 -12.05 3.58 -13.88
C LYS A 55 -11.23 2.67 -12.99
N THR A 56 -10.15 2.11 -13.53
CA THR A 56 -9.18 1.32 -12.77
C THR A 56 -7.89 2.09 -12.61
N LYS A 57 -7.37 2.20 -11.38
CA LYS A 57 -6.13 2.91 -11.07
C LYS A 57 -5.35 2.17 -9.99
N VAL A 58 -4.03 2.15 -10.10
CA VAL A 58 -3.14 1.81 -8.98
C VAL A 58 -3.17 2.99 -8.01
N ILE A 59 -3.77 2.79 -6.83
CA ILE A 59 -3.99 3.85 -5.84
C ILE A 59 -2.88 3.94 -4.81
N LEU A 60 -2.05 2.89 -4.68
CA LEU A 60 -0.83 2.92 -3.88
C LEU A 60 0.20 1.94 -4.43
N ILE A 61 1.45 2.37 -4.52
CA ILE A 61 2.62 1.50 -4.70
C ILE A 61 3.35 1.47 -3.37
N PHE A 62 3.55 0.28 -2.82
CA PHE A 62 4.21 0.15 -1.52
C PHE A 62 5.73 0.28 -1.68
N PRO A 63 6.42 0.97 -0.75
CA PRO A 63 7.87 1.04 -0.76
C PRO A 63 8.52 -0.34 -0.84
N THR A 64 9.57 -0.47 -1.65
CA THR A 64 10.35 -1.69 -1.71
C THR A 64 11.26 -1.78 -0.48
N ARG A 65 11.31 -2.96 0.13
CA ARG A 65 12.24 -3.27 1.22
C ARG A 65 13.26 -4.30 0.72
N PRO A 66 14.51 -3.90 0.47
CA PRO A 66 15.58 -4.83 0.11
C PRO A 66 15.69 -5.93 1.16
N LEU A 67 16.11 -7.13 0.74
CA LEU A 67 16.33 -8.27 1.64
C LEU A 67 15.08 -8.64 2.46
N SER A 68 13.89 -8.46 1.89
CA SER A 68 12.64 -8.91 2.51
C SER A 68 11.79 -9.70 1.52
N VAL A 69 11.05 -10.67 2.04
CA VAL A 69 10.11 -11.48 1.27
C VAL A 69 8.68 -11.16 1.69
N CYS A 70 7.83 -10.97 0.70
CA CYS A 70 6.42 -10.75 0.93
C CYS A 70 5.72 -12.04 1.39
N THR A 71 4.92 -11.95 2.45
CA THR A 71 4.11 -13.07 2.93
C THR A 71 2.63 -12.76 2.69
N ASP A 72 2.16 -13.01 1.47
CA ASP A 72 0.82 -12.61 1.01
C ASP A 72 -0.33 -13.08 1.91
N LYS A 73 -0.21 -14.28 2.49
CA LYS A 73 -1.26 -14.88 3.34
C LYS A 73 -1.60 -14.06 4.60
N GLN A 74 -0.71 -13.16 5.02
CA GLN A 74 -0.89 -12.34 6.22
C GLN A 74 -1.17 -10.87 5.88
N SER A 75 -1.11 -10.49 4.61
CA SER A 75 -1.45 -9.15 4.17
C SER A 75 -2.97 -8.98 4.13
N GLN A 76 -3.48 -7.86 4.63
CA GLN A 76 -4.90 -7.63 4.83
C GLN A 76 -5.29 -6.22 4.41
N LEU A 77 -6.55 -6.09 3.98
CA LEU A 77 -7.17 -4.82 3.67
C LEU A 77 -8.41 -4.65 4.55
N ASN A 78 -8.55 -3.50 5.21
CA ASN A 78 -9.66 -3.23 6.11
C ASN A 78 -10.17 -1.79 5.95
N PHE A 79 -11.46 -1.56 6.23
CA PHE A 79 -12.05 -0.23 6.30
C PHE A 79 -12.88 -0.10 7.58
N ASP A 80 -12.57 0.91 8.39
CA ASP A 80 -13.21 1.15 9.69
C ASP A 80 -14.31 2.23 9.66
N GLY A 81 -14.74 2.65 8.46
CA GLY A 81 -15.67 3.76 8.27
C GLY A 81 -14.99 5.12 8.06
N THR A 82 -13.72 5.25 8.43
CA THR A 82 -12.94 6.49 8.24
C THR A 82 -11.71 6.26 7.35
N TYR A 83 -10.95 5.21 7.62
CA TYR A 83 -9.68 4.90 6.97
C TYR A 83 -9.73 3.57 6.24
N LEU A 84 -9.32 3.57 4.98
CA LEU A 84 -8.87 2.36 4.32
C LEU A 84 -7.46 2.05 4.82
N THR A 85 -7.28 0.91 5.47
CA THR A 85 -6.00 0.47 6.03
C THR A 85 -5.51 -0.79 5.34
N VAL A 86 -4.28 -0.74 4.86
CA VAL A 86 -3.53 -1.90 4.34
C VAL A 86 -2.57 -2.36 5.42
N LYS A 87 -2.56 -3.65 5.72
CA LYS A 87 -1.50 -4.30 6.50
C LYS A 87 -0.71 -5.21 5.57
N ILE A 88 0.60 -5.07 5.56
CA ILE A 88 1.50 -5.85 4.71
C ILE A 88 2.46 -6.61 5.60
N CYS A 89 2.61 -7.90 5.32
CA CYS A 89 3.58 -8.72 5.99
C CYS A 89 4.84 -8.90 5.14
N ARG A 90 5.97 -8.37 5.61
CA ARG A 90 7.29 -8.63 5.02
C ARG A 90 8.20 -9.29 6.03
N THR A 91 8.82 -10.38 5.64
CA THR A 91 9.82 -11.08 6.46
C THR A 91 11.19 -10.66 5.98
N ALA A 92 11.95 -9.97 6.82
CA ALA A 92 13.34 -9.64 6.51
C ALA A 92 14.20 -10.90 6.50
N PHE A 93 15.21 -10.95 5.64
CA PHE A 93 16.12 -12.08 5.54
C PHE A 93 16.86 -12.27 6.87
N GLY A 94 16.83 -13.50 7.41
CA GLY A 94 17.38 -13.82 8.74
C GLY A 94 16.47 -13.45 9.91
N ALA A 95 15.38 -12.70 9.70
CA ALA A 95 14.35 -12.50 10.69
C ALA A 95 13.34 -13.65 10.62
N GLY A 96 13.08 -14.32 11.75
CA GLY A 96 12.09 -15.41 11.83
C GLY A 96 10.63 -14.94 11.87
N GLY A 97 10.35 -13.66 11.63
CA GLY A 97 9.05 -13.06 11.89
C GLY A 97 8.62 -12.01 10.87
N CYS A 98 7.31 -11.80 10.83
CA CYS A 98 6.65 -10.82 9.98
C CYS A 98 6.85 -9.40 10.52
N GLY A 99 7.58 -8.56 9.79
CA GLY A 99 7.57 -7.11 9.96
C GLY A 99 6.30 -6.54 9.36
N VAL A 100 5.31 -6.25 10.21
CA VAL A 100 4.03 -5.69 9.78
C VAL A 100 4.19 -4.22 9.42
N GLU A 101 4.04 -3.91 8.14
CA GLU A 101 3.88 -2.53 7.65
C GLU A 101 2.40 -2.19 7.61
N LYS A 102 2.05 -0.95 7.94
CA LYS A 102 0.66 -0.48 7.83
C LYS A 102 0.62 0.84 7.08
N TYR A 103 -0.34 0.95 6.17
CA TYR A 103 -0.61 2.14 5.38
C TYR A 103 -2.09 2.48 5.49
N ARG A 104 -2.44 3.77 5.51
CA ARG A 104 -3.85 4.18 5.54
C ARG A 104 -4.13 5.43 4.74
N THR A 105 -5.37 5.61 4.34
CA THR A 105 -5.86 6.80 3.64
C THR A 105 -7.34 7.05 3.93
N LYS A 106 -7.79 8.29 3.78
CA LYS A 106 -9.21 8.67 3.80
C LYS A 106 -9.79 8.95 2.42
N ASP A 107 -8.93 9.25 1.45
CA ASP A 107 -9.29 9.84 0.15
C ASP A 107 -8.69 9.07 -1.04
N PHE A 108 -7.95 7.99 -0.79
CA PHE A 108 -7.25 7.17 -1.79
C PHE A 108 -6.09 7.89 -2.50
N GLU A 109 -5.71 9.08 -2.04
CA GLU A 109 -4.66 9.91 -2.64
C GLU A 109 -3.57 10.22 -1.62
N ASN A 110 -3.96 10.70 -0.44
CA ASN A 110 -3.06 11.05 0.65
C ASN A 110 -2.91 9.83 1.57
N TRP A 111 -1.74 9.21 1.50
CA TRP A 111 -1.42 8.01 2.25
C TRP A 111 -0.50 8.31 3.43
N GLN A 112 -0.79 7.64 4.54
CA GLN A 112 0.05 7.65 5.73
C GLN A 112 0.63 6.27 5.98
N GLU A 113 1.87 6.21 6.45
CA GLU A 113 2.53 5.02 6.97
C GLU A 113 2.53 5.03 8.49
N TYR A 114 2.40 3.84 9.08
CA TYR A 114 2.56 3.65 10.52
C TYR A 114 4.04 3.71 10.90
N ILE A 115 4.36 4.53 11.90
CA ILE A 115 5.75 4.74 12.36
C ILE A 115 6.00 4.24 13.78
N GLY A 116 4.99 3.69 14.46
CA GLY A 116 5.16 3.11 15.79
C GLY A 116 4.03 3.46 16.76
N ILE A 117 4.26 3.13 18.02
CA ILE A 117 3.38 3.49 19.13
C ILE A 117 3.88 4.79 19.76
N THR A 118 2.94 5.64 20.13
CA THR A 118 3.19 6.82 20.97
C THR A 118 2.21 6.84 22.15
N TRP A 119 2.55 7.60 23.18
CA TRP A 119 1.79 7.69 24.42
C TRP A 119 1.36 9.13 24.66
N HIS A 120 0.09 9.32 24.98
CA HIS A 120 -0.46 10.62 25.34
C HIS A 120 -1.39 10.40 26.54
N GLU A 121 -1.14 11.12 27.64
CA GLU A 121 -1.96 11.02 28.87
C GLU A 121 -2.16 9.57 29.38
N ASN A 122 -1.09 8.76 29.38
CA ASN A 122 -1.10 7.34 29.75
C ASN A 122 -1.93 6.43 28.83
N GLU A 123 -2.43 6.94 27.71
CA GLU A 123 -3.13 6.16 26.70
C GLU A 123 -2.22 5.86 25.51
N GLN A 124 -2.41 4.69 24.92
CA GLN A 124 -1.61 4.21 23.80
C GLN A 124 -2.23 4.65 22.47
N TYR A 125 -1.39 5.15 21.57
CA TYR A 125 -1.79 5.59 20.23
C TYR A 125 -0.88 4.98 19.17
N GLU A 126 -1.45 4.69 18.01
CA GLU A 126 -0.68 4.47 16.78
C GLU A 126 -0.27 5.82 16.19
N ALA A 127 1.01 5.98 15.91
CA ALA A 127 1.56 7.15 15.26
C ALA A 127 1.67 6.92 13.74
N TRP A 128 1.26 7.92 12.97
CA TRP A 128 1.17 7.88 11.53
C TRP A 128 1.83 9.09 10.91
N ARG A 129 2.52 8.88 9.81
CA ARG A 129 3.25 9.90 9.05
C ARG A 129 2.84 9.86 7.59
N GLN A 130 2.84 10.99 6.89
CA GLN A 130 2.66 11.02 5.45
C GLN A 130 3.69 10.13 4.76
N LEU A 131 3.22 9.27 3.86
CA LEU A 131 4.05 8.33 3.14
C LEU A 131 5.09 9.08 2.30
N GLY A 132 6.36 8.71 2.45
CA GLY A 132 7.48 9.36 1.76
C GLY A 132 8.03 10.61 2.47
N SER A 133 7.47 10.99 3.62
CA SER A 133 8.05 12.02 4.47
C SER A 133 9.30 11.52 5.19
N ASN A 134 10.33 12.37 5.26
CA ASN A 134 11.56 12.10 6.02
C ASN A 134 11.47 12.57 7.49
N SER A 135 10.34 13.15 7.90
CA SER A 135 10.14 13.66 9.27
C SER A 135 10.09 12.53 10.27
N SER A 136 10.71 12.64 11.44
CA SER A 136 10.50 11.68 12.55
C SER A 136 9.21 11.92 13.34
N LYS A 137 8.49 13.01 13.05
CA LYS A 137 7.26 13.38 13.74
C LYS A 137 6.04 12.70 13.11
N ALA A 138 5.05 12.39 13.95
CA ALA A 138 3.75 11.93 13.49
C ALA A 138 2.93 13.11 12.93
N ASP A 139 2.26 12.88 11.80
CA ASP A 139 1.26 13.77 11.21
C ASP A 139 -0.15 13.46 11.74
N GLY A 140 -0.33 12.30 12.37
CA GLY A 140 -1.57 11.94 13.04
C GLY A 140 -1.38 10.82 14.05
N ILE A 141 -2.25 10.78 15.06
CA ILE A 141 -2.30 9.70 16.05
C ILE A 141 -3.70 9.10 16.08
N THR A 142 -3.79 7.82 16.40
CA THR A 142 -5.09 7.12 16.53
C THR A 142 -5.04 6.22 17.74
N LYS A 143 -6.02 6.39 18.63
CA LYS A 143 -6.08 5.65 19.89
C LYS A 143 -6.13 4.16 19.60
N VAL A 144 -5.27 3.40 20.28
CA VAL A 144 -5.34 1.94 20.27
C VAL A 144 -6.50 1.57 21.18
N VAL A 145 -7.58 1.03 20.59
CA VAL A 145 -8.67 0.44 21.36
C VAL A 145 -8.31 -1.03 21.61
N PRO A 146 -8.11 -1.46 22.86
CA PRO A 146 -7.89 -2.87 23.15
C PRO A 146 -9.10 -3.68 22.68
N VAL A 147 -8.86 -4.73 21.92
CA VAL A 147 -9.90 -5.73 21.64
C VAL A 147 -10.00 -6.58 22.91
N LEU A 148 -11.09 -6.41 23.65
CA LEU A 148 -11.45 -7.25 24.81
C LEU A 148 -11.97 -8.61 24.34
#